data_AF-A0AAD9IRH4-F1
#
_entry.id   AF-A0AAD9IRH4-F1
#
_cell.length_a   1.000
_cell.length_b   1.000
_cell.length_c   1.000
_cell.angle_alpha   90.00
_cell.angle_beta   90.00
_cell.angle_gamma   90.00
#
_symmetry.space_group_name_H-M   'P 1'
#
loop_
_entity.id
_entity.type
_entity.pdbx_description
1 polymer ?
#
loop_
_entity_poly.entity_id
_entity_poly.type
_entity_poly.pdbx_seq_one_letter_code
_entity_poly.pdbx_strand_id
1 'polypeptide(L)'
;MLLIIAQNEGLIDLIIRNLVHNVGLYNEAKLLEEQLKPIAVALDSLQSDTATIADASEQWCVILVHTDNVLEPHKAKITRRFNQAMTPTHYLANMLHPIYRDRNLRPKHIDTAEEYVLEELVAKPYISLREFGGVEFRVKSSFPRTTSWERRRAGELPFKNSLLFVLIETYLLRMSGSM
;
A
#
# COMPACT_ATOMS: atom_id res chain seq x y z
N MET A 1 -22.03 -4.78 36.69
CA MET A 1 -21.23 -5.93 37.19
C MET A 1 -19.86 -5.51 37.75
N LEU A 2 -19.24 -4.42 37.28
CA LEU A 2 -17.94 -3.92 37.79
C LEU A 2 -17.97 -3.29 39.21
N LEU A 3 -19.13 -2.77 39.66
CA LEU A 3 -19.27 -2.08 40.96
C LEU A 3 -19.05 -3.00 42.17
N ILE A 4 -19.44 -4.28 42.09
CA ILE A 4 -19.33 -5.24 43.20
C ILE A 4 -17.88 -5.72 43.36
N ILE A 5 -17.14 -5.86 42.26
CA ILE A 5 -15.74 -6.28 42.27
C ILE A 5 -14.87 -5.16 42.86
N ALA A 6 -15.09 -3.90 42.45
CA ALA A 6 -14.36 -2.75 42.98
C ALA A 6 -14.58 -2.53 44.49
N GLN A 7 -15.80 -2.81 45.00
CA GLN A 7 -16.12 -2.65 46.42
C GLN A 7 -15.53 -3.76 47.31
N ASN A 8 -15.22 -4.93 46.76
CA ASN A 8 -14.71 -6.08 47.52
C ASN A 8 -13.25 -6.43 47.18
N GLU A 9 -12.58 -5.63 46.36
CA GLU A 9 -11.21 -5.88 45.90
C GLU A 9 -10.23 -6.02 47.08
N GLY A 10 -10.41 -5.21 48.14
CA GLY A 10 -9.63 -5.28 49.38
C GLY A 10 -9.74 -6.59 50.16
N LEU A 11 -10.81 -7.37 49.94
CA LEU A 11 -11.04 -8.67 50.60
C LEU A 11 -10.44 -9.85 49.83
N ILE A 12 -9.97 -9.62 48.59
CA ILE A 12 -9.35 -10.65 47.76
C ILE A 12 -7.91 -10.84 48.22
N ASP A 13 -7.56 -12.10 48.53
CA ASP A 13 -6.20 -12.54 48.85
C ASP A 13 -5.20 -12.02 47.81
N LEU A 14 -4.05 -11.54 48.32
CA LEU A 14 -3.03 -10.89 47.51
C LEU A 14 -2.51 -11.81 46.39
N ILE A 15 -2.37 -13.12 46.64
CA ILE A 15 -1.89 -14.08 45.65
C ILE A 15 -2.92 -14.25 44.53
N ILE A 16 -4.20 -14.39 44.90
CA ILE A 16 -5.30 -14.53 43.93
C ILE A 16 -5.41 -13.25 43.09
N ARG A 17 -5.30 -12.08 43.71
CA ARG A 17 -5.33 -10.78 43.02
C ARG A 17 -4.21 -10.66 41.99
N ASN A 18 -2.97 -10.98 42.40
CA ASN A 18 -1.81 -10.91 41.52
C ASN A 18 -1.92 -11.91 40.35
N LEU A 19 -2.43 -13.11 40.60
CA LEU A 19 -2.66 -14.10 39.54
C LEU A 19 -3.69 -13.61 38.52
N VAL A 20 -4.82 -13.08 38.98
CA VAL A 20 -5.86 -12.52 38.10
C VAL A 20 -5.32 -11.35 37.29
N HIS A 21 -4.55 -10.46 37.91
CA HIS A 21 -3.96 -9.32 37.21
C HIS A 21 -2.96 -9.76 36.13
N ASN A 22 -2.11 -10.75 36.44
CA ASN A 22 -1.18 -11.35 35.47
C ASN A 22 -1.90 -12.00 34.28
N VAL A 23 -3.01 -12.71 34.53
CA VAL A 23 -3.84 -13.29 33.46
C VAL A 23 -4.46 -12.18 32.60
N GLY A 24 -4.93 -11.09 33.23
CA GLY A 24 -5.43 -9.91 32.52
C GLY A 24 -4.36 -9.30 31.60
N LEU A 25 -3.15 -9.06 32.13
CA LEU A 25 -2.02 -8.54 31.36
C LEU A 25 -1.64 -9.46 30.20
N TYR A 26 -1.62 -10.78 30.43
CA TYR A 26 -1.33 -11.76 29.38
C TYR A 26 -2.36 -11.69 28.24
N ASN A 27 -3.64 -11.61 28.57
CA ASN A 27 -4.70 -11.53 27.56
C ASN A 27 -4.63 -10.24 26.74
N GLU A 28 -4.35 -9.11 27.39
CA GLU A 28 -4.16 -7.82 26.69
C GLU A 28 -2.93 -7.85 25.78
N ALA A 29 -1.81 -8.39 26.26
CA ALA A 29 -0.60 -8.55 25.45
C ALA A 29 -0.85 -9.44 24.22
N LYS A 30 -1.59 -10.54 24.40
CA LYS A 30 -1.96 -11.44 23.30
C LYS A 30 -2.90 -10.76 22.30
N LEU A 31 -3.87 -9.98 22.76
CA LEU A 31 -4.75 -9.22 21.88
C LEU A 31 -3.97 -8.17 21.06
N LEU A 32 -3.02 -7.47 21.69
CA LEU A 32 -2.13 -6.55 21.00
C LEU A 32 -1.23 -7.26 19.97
N GLU A 33 -0.73 -8.45 20.29
CA GLU A 33 0.02 -9.27 19.34
C GLU A 33 -0.82 -9.62 18.11
N GLU A 34 -2.07 -10.05 18.32
CA GLU A 34 -3.01 -10.37 17.24
C GLU A 34 -3.32 -9.15 16.36
N GLN A 35 -3.41 -7.95 16.96
CA GLN A 35 -3.59 -6.68 16.25
C GLN A 35 -2.35 -6.27 15.45
N LEU A 36 -1.16 -6.48 15.98
CA LEU A 36 0.08 -6.07 15.31
C LEU A 36 0.46 -7.01 14.17
N LYS A 37 0.06 -8.28 14.23
CA LYS A 37 0.39 -9.29 13.22
C LYS A 37 0.09 -8.88 11.76
N PRO A 38 -1.12 -8.42 11.39
CA PRO A 38 -1.38 -7.99 10.00
C PRO A 38 -0.53 -6.79 9.57
N ILE A 39 -0.18 -5.90 10.52
CA ILE A 39 0.68 -4.74 10.24
C ILE A 39 2.13 -5.18 10.03
N ALA A 40 2.62 -6.10 10.86
CA ALA A 40 3.97 -6.64 10.75
C ALA A 40 4.18 -7.37 9.41
N VAL A 41 3.24 -8.23 9.02
CA VAL A 41 3.29 -8.94 7.73
C VAL A 41 3.31 -7.97 6.54
N ALA A 42 2.52 -6.90 6.60
CA ALA A 42 2.52 -5.87 5.58
C ALA A 42 3.87 -5.14 5.52
N LEU A 43 4.43 -4.77 6.67
CA LEU A 43 5.74 -4.09 6.73
C LEU A 43 6.86 -4.97 6.19
N ASP A 44 6.92 -6.24 6.58
CA ASP A 44 7.93 -7.18 6.09
C ASP A 44 7.86 -7.32 4.56
N SER A 45 6.65 -7.38 4.00
CA SER A 45 6.46 -7.44 2.54
C SER A 45 6.94 -6.17 1.84
N LEU A 46 6.72 -5.00 2.43
CA LEU A 46 7.03 -3.70 1.81
C LEU A 46 8.47 -3.24 2.02
N GLN A 47 9.16 -3.82 3.00
CA GLN A 47 10.58 -3.58 3.24
C GLN A 47 11.50 -4.41 2.34
N SER A 48 10.95 -5.34 1.56
CA SER A 48 11.73 -6.09 0.57
C SER A 48 12.29 -5.18 -0.53
N ASP A 49 13.52 -5.43 -0.96
CA ASP A 49 14.15 -4.73 -2.10
C ASP A 49 13.40 -4.94 -3.43
N THR A 50 12.55 -5.97 -3.48
CA THR A 50 11.72 -6.29 -4.64
C THR A 50 10.30 -5.72 -4.55
N ALA A 51 9.98 -5.00 -3.47
CA ALA A 51 8.64 -4.48 -3.25
C ALA A 51 8.25 -3.45 -4.33
N THR A 52 7.08 -3.65 -4.91
CA THR A 52 6.52 -2.79 -5.94
C THR A 52 5.38 -1.92 -5.39
N ILE A 53 5.01 -0.88 -6.14
CA ILE A 53 3.84 -0.05 -5.81
C ILE A 53 2.54 -0.88 -5.77
N ALA A 54 2.47 -1.93 -6.60
CA ALA A 54 1.33 -2.85 -6.60
C ALA A 54 1.24 -3.63 -5.27
N ASP A 55 2.38 -4.04 -4.72
CA ASP A 55 2.46 -4.73 -3.43
C ASP A 55 2.00 -3.78 -2.31
N ALA A 56 2.42 -2.51 -2.34
CA ALA A 56 1.96 -1.49 -1.39
C ALA A 56 0.44 -1.31 -1.44
N SER A 57 -0.14 -1.20 -2.65
CA SER A 57 -1.59 -1.13 -2.82
C SER A 57 -2.29 -2.37 -2.28
N GLU A 58 -1.75 -3.55 -2.54
CA GLU A 58 -2.33 -4.81 -2.09
C GLU A 58 -2.34 -4.91 -0.57
N GLN A 59 -1.20 -4.62 0.08
CA GLN A 59 -1.08 -4.68 1.54
C GLN A 59 -2.02 -3.71 2.24
N TRP A 60 -2.20 -2.50 1.69
CA TRP A 60 -3.19 -1.54 2.20
C TRP A 60 -4.62 -2.08 2.14
N CYS A 61 -4.98 -2.76 1.04
CA CYS A 61 -6.28 -3.40 0.91
C CYS A 61 -6.44 -4.59 1.88
N VAL A 62 -5.41 -5.42 2.07
CA VAL A 62 -5.43 -6.51 3.05
C VAL A 62 -5.60 -5.98 4.48
N ILE A 63 -4.90 -4.90 4.85
CA ILE A 63 -5.06 -4.27 6.17
C ILE A 63 -6.50 -3.78 6.36
N LEU A 64 -7.12 -3.17 5.33
CA LEU A 64 -8.52 -2.73 5.43
C LEU A 64 -9.48 -3.88 5.72
N VAL A 65 -9.26 -5.08 5.17
CA VAL A 65 -10.09 -6.26 5.47
C VAL A 65 -10.06 -6.61 6.97
N HIS A 66 -8.93 -6.39 7.64
CA HIS A 66 -8.80 -6.67 9.07
C HIS A 66 -9.43 -5.61 9.97
N THR A 67 -9.84 -4.45 9.42
CA THR A 67 -10.46 -3.36 10.20
C THR A 67 -11.85 -3.66 10.71
N ASP A 68 -12.54 -4.65 10.15
CA ASP A 68 -13.84 -5.11 10.65
C ASP A 68 -13.73 -6.25 11.68
N ASN A 69 -12.51 -6.65 12.04
CA ASN A 69 -12.25 -7.72 12.98
C ASN A 69 -11.22 -7.28 14.04
N VAL A 70 -10.00 -7.83 14.00
CA VAL A 70 -8.98 -7.58 15.04
C VAL A 70 -8.57 -6.10 15.14
N LEU A 71 -8.65 -5.33 14.04
CA LEU A 71 -8.29 -3.91 14.00
C LEU A 71 -9.48 -2.96 14.16
N GLU A 72 -10.66 -3.44 14.56
CA GLU A 72 -11.86 -2.60 14.77
C GLU A 72 -11.59 -1.35 15.63
N PRO A 73 -10.86 -1.44 16.77
CA PRO A 73 -10.56 -0.27 17.60
C PRO A 73 -9.74 0.82 16.88
N HIS A 74 -9.10 0.47 15.77
CA HIS A 74 -8.22 1.34 14.99
C HIS A 74 -8.76 1.64 13.59
N LYS A 75 -9.95 1.15 13.24
CA LYS A 75 -10.56 1.29 11.91
C LYS A 75 -10.58 2.73 11.40
N ALA A 76 -11.00 3.68 12.22
CA ALA A 76 -11.05 5.09 11.83
C ALA A 76 -9.65 5.65 11.48
N LYS A 77 -8.65 5.33 12.30
CA LYS A 77 -7.26 5.76 12.08
C LYS A 77 -6.68 5.12 10.83
N ILE A 78 -6.89 3.82 10.65
CA ILE A 78 -6.41 3.07 9.48
C ILE A 78 -7.07 3.58 8.20
N THR A 79 -8.39 3.75 8.18
CA THR A 79 -9.13 4.28 7.03
C THR A 79 -8.64 5.67 6.63
N ARG A 80 -8.37 6.53 7.62
CA ARG A 80 -7.80 7.86 7.36
C ARG A 80 -6.41 7.75 6.71
N ARG A 81 -5.55 6.86 7.19
CA ARG A 81 -4.20 6.65 6.62
C ARG A 81 -4.26 6.05 5.22
N PHE A 82 -5.15 5.08 5.00
CA PHE A 82 -5.40 4.51 3.69
C PHE A 82 -5.76 5.60 2.67
N ASN A 83 -6.71 6.47 2.99
CA ASN A 83 -7.13 7.56 2.11
C ASN A 83 -6.03 8.61 1.86
N GLN A 84 -5.05 8.72 2.76
CA GLN A 84 -3.90 9.62 2.59
C GLN A 84 -2.80 9.01 1.72
N ALA A 85 -2.60 7.69 1.82
CA ALA A 85 -1.53 6.98 1.13
C ALA A 85 -1.94 6.54 -0.29
N MET A 86 -3.18 6.10 -0.45
CA MET A 86 -3.67 5.54 -1.69
C MET A 86 -4.07 6.63 -2.69
N THR A 87 -3.52 6.53 -3.90
CA THR A 87 -3.82 7.42 -5.02
C THR A 87 -4.25 6.59 -6.24
N PRO A 88 -4.82 7.21 -7.30
CA PRO A 88 -5.24 6.48 -8.50
C PRO A 88 -4.12 5.65 -9.15
N THR A 89 -2.87 6.11 -9.08
CA THR A 89 -1.70 5.38 -9.61
C THR A 89 -1.42 4.09 -8.85
N HIS A 90 -1.70 4.04 -7.54
CA HIS A 90 -1.56 2.81 -6.74
C HIS A 90 -2.60 1.77 -7.14
N TYR A 91 -3.86 2.19 -7.33
CA TYR A 91 -4.93 1.32 -7.80
C TYR A 91 -4.62 0.78 -9.19
N LEU A 92 -4.17 1.64 -10.12
CA LEU A 92 -3.76 1.24 -11.46
C LEU A 92 -2.58 0.26 -11.44
N ALA A 93 -1.58 0.48 -10.59
CA ALA A 93 -0.46 -0.44 -10.44
C ALA A 93 -0.92 -1.84 -9.99
N ASN A 94 -1.87 -1.91 -9.05
CA ASN A 94 -2.45 -3.19 -8.61
C ASN A 94 -3.27 -3.87 -9.72
N MET A 95 -4.08 -3.13 -10.47
CA MET A 95 -4.85 -3.64 -11.62
C MET A 95 -3.94 -4.25 -12.70
N LEU A 96 -2.83 -3.59 -13.02
CA LEU A 96 -1.89 -4.04 -14.05
C LEU A 96 -0.94 -5.14 -13.56
N HIS A 97 -0.91 -5.43 -12.26
CA HIS A 97 -0.01 -6.42 -11.70
C HIS A 97 -0.45 -7.84 -12.07
N PRO A 98 0.44 -8.69 -12.60
CA PRO A 98 0.07 -10.01 -13.13
C PRO A 98 -0.47 -10.97 -12.06
N ILE A 99 -0.19 -10.73 -10.78
CA ILE A 99 -0.60 -11.55 -9.64
C ILE A 99 -1.85 -11.00 -8.96
N TYR A 100 -1.95 -9.68 -8.75
CA TYR A 100 -3.03 -9.10 -7.94
C TYR A 100 -4.30 -8.88 -8.73
N ARG A 101 -4.19 -8.26 -9.92
CA ARG A 101 -5.31 -8.05 -10.86
C ARG A 101 -6.57 -7.68 -10.10
N ASP A 102 -6.53 -6.52 -9.44
CA ASP A 102 -7.70 -5.90 -8.78
C ASP A 102 -8.40 -6.72 -7.69
N ARG A 103 -7.86 -7.89 -7.30
CA ARG A 103 -8.51 -8.86 -6.42
C ARG A 103 -9.05 -8.28 -5.11
N ASN A 104 -8.27 -7.40 -4.48
CA ASN A 104 -8.62 -6.79 -3.20
C ASN A 104 -8.99 -5.30 -3.34
N LEU A 105 -9.12 -4.79 -4.56
CA LEU A 105 -9.66 -3.46 -4.81
C LEU A 105 -11.18 -3.47 -4.67
N ARG A 106 -11.72 -2.38 -4.12
CA ARG A 106 -13.18 -2.15 -4.11
C ARG A 106 -13.59 -1.55 -5.44
N PRO A 107 -14.85 -1.73 -5.90
CA PRO A 107 -15.33 -1.16 -7.16
C PRO A 107 -15.00 0.32 -7.32
N LYS A 108 -15.24 1.12 -6.27
CA LYS A 108 -14.90 2.55 -6.26
C LYS A 108 -13.43 2.86 -6.58
N HIS A 109 -12.49 2.01 -6.14
CA HIS A 109 -11.06 2.20 -6.41
C HIS A 109 -10.72 1.88 -7.87
N ILE A 110 -11.41 0.91 -8.47
CA ILE A 110 -11.31 0.56 -9.88
C ILE A 110 -11.83 1.72 -10.72
N ASP A 111 -13.03 2.23 -10.41
CA ASP A 111 -13.62 3.40 -11.09
C ASP A 111 -12.66 4.60 -11.07
N THR A 112 -12.06 4.87 -9.91
CA THR A 112 -11.09 5.96 -9.72
C THR A 112 -9.83 5.77 -10.59
N ALA A 113 -9.38 4.52 -10.75
CA ALA A 113 -8.21 4.21 -11.58
C ALA A 113 -8.53 4.33 -13.07
N GLU A 114 -9.71 3.88 -13.49
CA GLU A 114 -10.18 3.99 -14.88
C GLU A 114 -10.40 5.44 -15.28
N GLU A 115 -11.04 6.24 -14.43
CA GLU A 115 -11.21 7.69 -14.64
C GLU A 115 -9.85 8.37 -14.80
N TYR A 116 -8.88 8.04 -13.94
CA TYR A 116 -7.52 8.56 -14.05
C TYR A 116 -6.84 8.22 -15.39
N VAL A 117 -7.04 7.01 -15.92
CA VAL A 117 -6.50 6.63 -17.24
C VAL A 117 -7.14 7.46 -18.34
N LEU A 118 -8.45 7.68 -18.29
CA LEU A 118 -9.18 8.45 -19.29
C LEU A 118 -8.77 9.93 -19.28
N GLU A 119 -8.68 10.53 -18.10
CA GLU A 119 -8.35 11.95 -17.95
C GLU A 119 -6.87 12.25 -18.20
N GLU A 120 -5.97 11.44 -17.66
CA GLU A 120 -4.55 11.79 -17.64
C GLU A 120 -3.77 11.14 -18.79
N LEU A 121 -4.16 9.94 -19.24
CA LEU A 121 -3.42 9.22 -20.29
C LEU A 121 -4.08 9.33 -21.66
N VAL A 122 -5.41 9.39 -21.73
CA VAL A 122 -6.14 9.48 -23.00
C VAL A 122 -6.39 10.92 -23.42
N ALA A 123 -6.80 11.80 -22.49
CA ALA A 123 -7.10 13.20 -22.82
C ALA A 123 -5.85 14.10 -22.93
N LYS A 124 -4.70 13.67 -22.40
CA LYS A 124 -3.39 14.33 -22.59
C LYS A 124 -2.44 13.41 -23.37
N PRO A 125 -2.71 13.15 -24.67
CA PRO A 125 -1.84 12.33 -25.48
C PRO A 125 -0.57 13.13 -25.80
N TYR A 126 0.44 13.03 -24.93
CA TYR A 126 1.71 13.74 -25.04
C TYR A 126 1.58 15.27 -25.06
N ILE A 127 2.11 15.90 -24.01
CA ILE A 127 2.78 17.19 -24.15
C ILE A 127 3.58 17.12 -25.44
N SER A 128 3.28 18.03 -26.37
CA SER A 128 4.04 18.21 -27.58
C SER A 128 5.53 18.23 -27.23
N LEU A 129 6.28 17.23 -27.68
CA LEU A 129 7.74 17.30 -27.83
C LEU A 129 8.10 18.32 -28.93
N ARG A 130 7.55 19.54 -28.86
CA ARG A 130 7.83 20.64 -29.79
C ARG A 130 8.75 21.71 -29.20
N GLU A 131 9.00 21.71 -27.90
CA GLU A 131 9.87 22.73 -27.28
C GLU A 131 11.34 22.30 -27.13
N PHE A 132 11.69 21.05 -27.46
CA PHE A 132 13.08 20.65 -27.66
C PHE A 132 13.27 20.07 -29.07
N GLY A 133 13.57 20.96 -30.02
CA GLY A 133 14.35 20.63 -31.22
C GLY A 133 13.77 19.58 -32.16
N GLY A 134 12.69 19.92 -32.89
CA GLY A 134 12.57 19.61 -34.31
C GLY A 134 12.79 18.18 -34.82
N VAL A 135 12.19 17.15 -34.21
CA VAL A 135 12.05 15.83 -34.85
C VAL A 135 10.61 15.33 -34.74
N GLU A 136 9.96 15.16 -35.89
CA GLU A 136 8.59 14.67 -36.02
C GLU A 136 8.57 13.14 -35.91
N PHE A 137 8.04 12.59 -34.80
CA PHE A 137 7.77 11.16 -34.69
C PHE A 137 6.33 10.85 -35.11
N ARG A 138 6.18 10.26 -36.30
CA ARG A 138 4.89 9.72 -36.76
C ARG A 138 4.68 8.33 -36.14
N VAL A 139 3.85 8.23 -35.10
CA VAL A 139 3.36 6.93 -34.63
C VAL A 139 2.23 6.49 -35.55
N LYS A 140 2.53 5.59 -36.50
CA LYS A 140 1.48 4.84 -37.21
C LYS A 140 0.80 3.93 -36.19
N SER A 141 -0.51 4.11 -36.02
CA SER A 141 -1.38 3.12 -35.36
C SER A 141 -1.35 1.82 -36.16
N SER A 142 -0.50 0.91 -35.75
CA SER A 142 -0.47 -0.45 -36.28
C SER A 142 0.04 -1.33 -35.15
N PHE A 143 -0.88 -1.90 -34.37
CA PHE A 143 -0.56 -2.93 -33.39
C PHE A 143 0.15 -4.09 -34.10
N PRO A 144 1.41 -4.43 -33.79
CA PRO A 144 2.03 -5.66 -34.27
C PRO A 144 2.02 -6.69 -33.14
N ARG A 145 1.44 -7.86 -33.41
CA ARG A 145 1.63 -9.06 -32.58
C ARG A 145 3.11 -9.47 -32.63
N THR A 146 3.91 -9.07 -31.65
CA THR A 146 5.18 -9.75 -31.31
C THR A 146 5.40 -9.63 -29.81
N THR A 147 5.62 -10.76 -29.14
CA THR A 147 5.69 -10.85 -27.67
C THR A 147 7.09 -10.48 -27.16
N SER A 148 7.17 -9.98 -25.91
CA SER A 148 8.39 -9.40 -25.30
C SER A 148 9.61 -10.34 -25.18
N TRP A 149 9.46 -11.61 -25.53
CA TRP A 149 10.48 -12.64 -25.41
C TRP A 149 11.44 -12.66 -26.62
N GLU A 150 10.98 -12.26 -27.81
CA GLU A 150 11.81 -12.25 -29.02
C GLU A 150 12.82 -11.09 -29.05
N ARG A 151 12.45 -9.93 -28.48
CA ARG A 151 13.34 -8.77 -28.34
C ARG A 151 14.46 -8.96 -27.31
N ARG A 152 14.27 -9.83 -26.30
CA ARG A 152 15.33 -10.13 -25.31
C ARG A 152 16.45 -11.02 -25.87
N ARG A 153 16.20 -11.77 -26.95
CA ARG A 153 17.20 -12.64 -27.58
C ARG A 153 18.13 -11.92 -28.56
N ALA A 154 17.76 -10.69 -28.98
CA ALA A 154 18.49 -9.91 -29.98
C ALA A 154 19.54 -8.93 -29.42
N GLY A 155 19.66 -8.80 -28.09
CA GLY A 155 20.74 -8.02 -27.47
C GLY A 155 20.63 -6.49 -27.59
N GLU A 156 19.45 -5.93 -27.89
CA GLU A 156 19.29 -4.53 -28.31
C GLU A 156 19.01 -3.49 -27.18
N LEU A 157 19.15 -3.81 -25.89
CA LEU A 157 18.95 -2.80 -24.83
C LEU A 157 20.11 -2.74 -23.82
N PRO A 158 20.79 -1.59 -23.67
CA PRO A 158 21.73 -1.39 -22.58
C PRO A 158 20.98 -1.11 -21.27
N PHE A 159 21.47 -1.72 -20.19
CA PHE A 159 21.05 -1.46 -18.81
C PHE A 159 21.35 0.00 -18.45
N LYS A 160 20.35 0.80 -18.05
CA LYS A 160 20.58 1.94 -17.16
C LYS A 160 19.34 2.32 -16.34
N ASN A 161 19.60 2.40 -15.05
CA ASN A 161 18.72 2.70 -13.93
C ASN A 161 18.17 4.14 -14.02
N SER A 162 16.88 4.30 -14.32
CA SER A 162 16.24 5.63 -14.41
C SER A 162 15.01 5.80 -13.52
N LEU A 163 14.76 4.90 -12.56
CA LEU A 163 13.67 5.04 -11.57
C LEU A 163 14.19 5.22 -10.13
N LEU A 164 15.41 4.76 -9.84
CA LEU A 164 16.06 4.99 -8.54
C LEU A 164 16.40 6.48 -8.32
N PHE A 165 16.71 7.23 -9.37
CA PHE A 165 17.06 8.66 -9.28
C PHE A 165 15.84 9.53 -8.96
N VAL A 166 14.68 9.20 -9.53
CA VAL A 166 13.41 9.92 -9.30
C VAL A 166 12.87 9.66 -7.88
N LEU A 167 13.06 8.43 -7.36
CA LEU A 167 12.64 8.07 -6.00
C LEU A 167 13.58 8.65 -4.92
N ILE A 168 14.88 8.82 -5.20
CA ILE A 168 15.82 9.43 -4.25
C ILE A 168 15.66 10.96 -4.19
N GLU A 169 15.42 11.66 -5.31
CA GLU A 169 15.17 13.11 -5.30
C GLU A 169 13.87 13.48 -4.56
N THR A 170 12.81 12.68 -4.71
CA THR A 170 11.54 12.93 -4.02
C THR A 170 11.58 12.61 -2.52
N TYR A 171 12.43 11.67 -2.09
CA TYR A 171 12.63 11.38 -0.66
C TYR A 171 13.56 12.38 0.04
N LEU A 172 14.62 12.88 -0.62
CA LEU A 172 15.58 13.81 0.00
C LEU A 172 15.05 15.25 0.08
N LEU A 173 14.28 15.73 -0.90
CA LEU A 173 13.69 17.08 -0.87
C LEU A 173 12.61 17.26 0.22
N ARG A 174 12.01 16.16 0.70
CA ARG A 174 10.98 16.21 1.75
C ARG A 174 11.57 16.18 3.17
N MET A 175 12.86 15.85 3.31
CA MET A 175 13.58 15.82 4.60
C MET A 175 14.39 17.10 4.88
N SER A 176 14.69 17.92 3.86
CA SER A 176 15.38 19.22 4.04
C SER A 176 14.45 20.41 4.23
N GLY A 177 13.13 20.20 4.19
CA GLY A 177 12.10 21.24 4.34
C GLY A 177 11.54 21.39 5.76
N SER A 178 12.36 21.15 6.77
CA SER A 178 11.99 21.36 8.17
C SER A 178 13.17 21.93 8.96
N MET A 179 13.59 23.14 8.59
CA MET A 179 14.16 24.16 9.49
C MET A 179 13.60 25.52 9.09
#